data_AF-A0A536B8A2-F1
#
_entry.id   AF-A0A536B8A2-F1
#
_cell.length_a   1.000
_cell.length_b   1.000
_cell.length_c   1.000
_cell.angle_alpha   90.00
_cell.angle_beta   90.00
_cell.angle_gamma   90.00
#
_symmetry.space_group_name_H-M   'P 1'
#
loop_
_entity.id
_entity.type
_entity.pdbx_description
1 polymer ?
#
loop_
_entity_poly.entity_id
_entity_poly.type
_entity_poly.pdbx_seq_one_letter_code
_entity_poly.pdbx_strand_id
1 'polypeptide(L)'
;MKMATIREVKAKLSEYIELARDDVIVITRHGRAAAVLQGIEPADLEEVMYETSERFRSLITTRRQTAQKGMVPLSKVARPAARTRGR
;
A
#
# COMPACT_ATOMS: atom_id res chain seq x y z
N MET A 1 -12.20 -15.51 5.34
CA MET A 1 -12.37 -14.20 5.99
C MET A 1 -13.06 -14.41 7.34
N LYS A 2 -12.43 -13.98 8.43
CA LYS A 2 -12.92 -14.11 9.82
C LYS A 2 -13.45 -12.78 10.36
N MET A 3 -14.43 -12.79 11.26
CA MET A 3 -14.86 -11.61 12.01
C MET A 3 -14.43 -11.70 13.46
N ALA A 4 -13.97 -10.58 14.02
CA ALA A 4 -13.65 -10.46 15.44
C ALA A 4 -14.03 -9.08 15.96
N THR A 5 -14.37 -8.98 17.24
CA THR A 5 -14.61 -7.69 17.89
C THR A 5 -13.28 -7.00 18.19
N ILE A 6 -13.29 -5.67 18.22
CA ILE A 6 -12.13 -4.88 18.67
C ILE A 6 -11.66 -5.26 20.08
N ARG A 7 -12.56 -5.76 20.95
CA ARG A 7 -12.20 -6.22 22.29
C ARG A 7 -11.37 -7.51 22.25
N GLU A 8 -11.78 -8.49 21.46
CA GLU A 8 -11.07 -9.77 21.31
C GLU A 8 -9.69 -9.57 20.70
N VAL A 9 -9.61 -8.76 19.63
CA VAL A 9 -8.35 -8.47 18.95
C VAL A 9 -7.37 -7.78 19.90
N LYS A 10 -7.82 -6.79 20.69
CA LYS A 10 -6.96 -6.13 21.69
C LYS A 10 -6.44 -7.09 22.76
N ALA A 11 -7.26 -8.05 23.20
CA ALA A 11 -6.89 -9.00 24.25
C ALA A 11 -5.90 -10.07 23.76
N LYS A 12 -5.89 -10.37 22.45
CA LYS A 12 -5.17 -11.49 21.85
C LYS A 12 -4.41 -11.10 20.58
N LEU A 13 -3.86 -9.88 20.53
CA LEU A 13 -3.35 -9.32 19.28
C LEU A 13 -2.31 -10.23 18.59
N SER A 14 -1.39 -10.84 19.34
CA SER A 14 -0.39 -11.76 18.79
C SER A 14 -1.03 -12.98 18.12
N GLU A 15 -2.06 -13.59 18.73
CA GLU A 15 -2.80 -14.73 18.15
C GLU A 15 -3.49 -14.30 16.84
N TYR A 16 -4.07 -13.10 16.83
CA TYR A 16 -4.72 -12.54 15.66
C TYR A 16 -3.74 -12.16 14.54
N ILE A 17 -2.50 -11.76 14.86
CA ILE A 17 -1.45 -11.53 13.86
C ILE A 17 -1.07 -12.84 13.17
N GLU A 18 -0.92 -13.93 13.92
CA GLU A 18 -0.64 -15.25 13.34
C GLU A 18 -1.80 -15.74 12.47
N LEU A 19 -3.04 -15.62 12.95
CA LEU A 19 -4.23 -15.94 12.15
C LEU A 19 -4.34 -15.09 10.87
N ALA A 20 -3.89 -13.83 10.93
CA ALA A 20 -3.97 -12.91 9.81
C ALA A 20 -3.02 -13.27 8.65
N ARG A 21 -2.02 -14.13 8.90
CA ARG A 21 -1.15 -14.67 7.84
C ARG A 21 -1.92 -15.57 6.87
N ASP A 22 -2.86 -16.35 7.40
CA ASP A 22 -3.62 -17.33 6.61
C ASP A 22 -4.97 -16.80 6.13
N ASP A 23 -5.58 -15.85 6.85
CA ASP A 23 -6.89 -15.32 6.50
C ASP A 23 -7.09 -13.84 6.90
N VAL A 24 -7.86 -13.11 6.10
CA VAL A 24 -8.22 -11.72 6.37
C VAL A 24 -9.21 -11.64 7.53
N ILE A 25 -8.92 -10.78 8.52
CA ILE A 25 -9.74 -10.62 9.73
C ILE A 25 -10.43 -9.26 9.72
N VAL A 26 -11.76 -9.25 9.63
CA VAL A 26 -12.57 -8.05 9.77
C VAL A 26 -12.79 -7.74 11.25
N ILE A 27 -12.30 -6.58 11.67
CA ILE A 27 -12.46 -6.06 13.02
C ILE A 27 -13.76 -5.26 13.09
N THR A 28 -14.63 -5.64 14.01
CA THR A 28 -15.91 -4.97 14.26
C THR A 28 -15.87 -4.09 15.51
N ARG A 29 -16.58 -2.96 15.46
CA ARG A 29 -16.83 -2.07 16.60
C ARG A 29 -18.34 -1.81 16.68
N HIS A 30 -18.95 -2.18 17.81
CA HIS A 30 -20.42 -2.12 18.00
C HIS A 30 -21.20 -2.83 16.87
N GLY A 31 -20.76 -4.03 16.48
CA GLY A 31 -21.42 -4.86 15.46
C GLY A 31 -21.20 -4.41 14.01
N ARG A 32 -20.46 -3.31 13.76
CA ARG A 32 -20.15 -2.83 12.42
C ARG A 32 -18.69 -3.05 12.08
N ALA A 33 -18.40 -3.42 10.84
CA ALA A 33 -17.03 -3.46 10.32
C ALA A 33 -16.36 -2.08 10.50
N ALA A 34 -15.14 -2.09 11.02
CA ALA A 34 -14.41 -0.87 11.37
C ALA A 34 -12.98 -0.87 10.82
N ALA A 35 -12.35 -2.04 10.73
CA ALA A 35 -11.02 -2.21 10.18
C ALA A 35 -10.83 -3.63 9.66
N VAL A 36 -9.71 -3.86 8.99
CA VAL A 36 -9.23 -5.18 8.57
C VAL A 36 -7.82 -5.38 9.13
N LEU A 37 -7.54 -6.59 9.61
CA LEU A 37 -6.19 -7.06 9.90
C LEU A 37 -5.84 -8.12 8.85
N GLN A 38 -4.76 -7.89 8.13
CA GLN A 38 -4.21 -8.77 7.12
C GLN A 38 -2.71 -8.91 7.39
N GLY A 39 -2.22 -10.14 7.40
CA GLY A 39 -0.79 -10.42 7.42
C GLY A 39 -0.16 -9.97 6.10
N ILE A 40 1.03 -9.40 6.19
CA ILE A 40 1.81 -8.96 5.04
C ILE A 40 3.22 -9.53 5.16
N GLU A 41 3.80 -9.97 4.05
CA GLU A 41 5.24 -10.22 4.03
C GLU A 41 5.99 -8.89 3.93
N PRO A 42 7.24 -8.79 4.41
CA PRO A 42 8.01 -7.55 4.33
C PRO A 42 8.15 -6.99 2.90
N ALA A 43 8.16 -7.87 1.90
CA ALA A 43 8.21 -7.49 0.49
C ALA A 43 6.93 -6.79 0.01
N ASP A 44 5.80 -7.03 0.67
CA ASP A 44 4.47 -6.56 0.25
C ASP A 44 4.09 -5.22 0.90
N LEU A 45 4.91 -4.72 1.82
CA LEU A 45 4.60 -3.51 2.60
C LEU A 45 4.30 -2.31 1.70
N GLU A 46 5.14 -2.08 0.69
CA GLU A 46 4.95 -0.95 -0.23
C GLU A 46 3.67 -1.11 -1.05
N GLU A 47 3.38 -2.33 -1.52
CA GLU A 47 2.19 -2.63 -2.31
C GLU A 47 0.92 -2.34 -1.51
N VAL A 48 0.81 -2.86 -0.29
CA VAL A 48 -0.34 -2.64 0.60
C VAL A 48 -0.53 -1.16 0.94
N MET A 49 0.57 -0.44 1.19
CA MET A 49 0.54 0.99 1.47
C MET A 49 0.04 1.81 0.27
N TYR A 50 0.41 1.43 -0.94
CA TYR A 50 0.03 2.16 -2.17
C TYR A 50 -1.37 1.80 -2.66
N GLU A 51 -1.81 0.55 -2.52
CA GLU A 51 -3.15 0.12 -2.91
C GLU A 51 -4.23 0.79 -2.07
N THR A 52 -3.98 0.96 -0.77
CA THR A 52 -4.93 1.56 0.16
C THR A 52 -4.90 3.11 0.17
N SER A 53 -3.90 3.72 -0.48
CA SER A 53 -3.72 5.17 -0.49
C SER A 53 -4.53 5.86 -1.61
N GLU A 54 -5.60 6.56 -1.24
CA GLU A 54 -6.38 7.39 -2.19
C GLU A 54 -5.53 8.45 -2.87
N ARG A 55 -4.62 9.09 -2.12
CA ARG A 55 -3.70 10.10 -2.65
C ARG A 55 -2.81 9.51 -3.74
N PHE A 56 -2.26 8.32 -3.50
CA PHE A 56 -1.40 7.66 -4.47
C PHE A 56 -2.19 7.26 -5.72
N ARG A 57 -3.38 6.68 -5.55
CA ARG A 57 -4.28 6.34 -6.67
C ARG A 57 -4.66 7.57 -7.49
N SER A 58 -4.93 8.70 -6.85
CA SER A 58 -5.22 9.97 -7.53
C SER A 58 -4.03 10.49 -8.35
N LEU A 59 -2.82 10.41 -7.78
CA LEU A 59 -1.59 10.79 -8.47
C LEU A 59 -1.35 9.94 -9.72
N ILE A 60 -1.44 8.62 -9.59
CA ILE A 60 -1.27 7.69 -10.72
C ILE A 60 -2.33 7.93 -11.79
N THR A 61 -3.59 8.13 -11.40
CA THR A 61 -4.70 8.40 -12.33
C THR A 61 -4.45 9.67 -13.13
N THR A 62 -4.09 10.76 -12.45
CA THR A 62 -3.77 12.05 -13.07
C THR A 62 -2.60 11.93 -14.05
N ARG A 63 -1.54 11.19 -13.67
CA ARG A 63 -0.37 10.96 -14.52
C ARG A 63 -0.72 10.13 -15.76
N ARG A 64 -1.52 9.07 -15.63
CA ARG A 64 -1.98 8.26 -16.77
C ARG A 64 -2.81 9.09 -17.75
N GLN A 65 -3.71 9.93 -17.25
CA GLN A 65 -4.47 10.88 -18.10
C GLN A 65 -3.57 11.89 -18.81
N THR A 66 -2.48 12.32 -18.16
CA THR A 66 -1.52 13.26 -18.75
C THR A 66 -0.61 12.56 -19.76
N ALA A 67 -0.21 11.31 -19.50
CA ALA A 67 0.60 10.50 -20.40
C ALA A 67 -0.12 10.19 -21.72
N GLN A 68 -1.46 10.04 -21.69
CA GLN A 68 -2.27 9.96 -22.91
C GLN A 68 -2.18 11.23 -23.77
N LYS A 69 -1.89 12.39 -23.16
CA LYS A 69 -1.64 13.65 -23.88
C LYS A 69 -0.19 13.77 -24.39
N GLY A 70 0.64 12.75 -24.18
CA GLY A 70 2.02 12.68 -24.59
C GLY A 70 2.98 12.49 -23.42
N MET A 71 4.08 11.76 -23.65
CA MET A 71 5.18 11.62 -22.70
C MET A 71 6.23 12.71 -22.91
N VAL A 72 6.97 13.05 -21.87
CA VAL A 72 8.14 13.94 -22.00
C VAL A 72 9.32 13.11 -22.49
N PRO A 73 9.97 13.45 -23.63
CA PRO A 73 11.15 12.74 -24.10
C PRO A 73 12.26 12.76 -23.06
N LEU A 74 12.96 11.64 -22.86
CA LEU A 74 14.05 11.52 -21.89
C LEU A 74 15.13 12.60 -22.09
N SER A 75 15.41 12.98 -23.34
CA SER A 75 16.34 14.06 -23.69
C SER A 75 15.99 15.43 -23.09
N LYS A 76 14.71 15.67 -22.76
CA LYS A 76 14.25 16.92 -22.13
C LYS A 76 14.30 16.89 -20.60
N VAL A 77 14.53 15.72 -19.99
CA VAL A 77 14.50 15.52 -18.52
C VAL A 77 15.84 15.02 -17.99
N ALA A 78 16.66 14.40 -18.84
CA ALA A 78 18.00 13.98 -18.47
C ALA A 78 18.82 15.21 -18.08
N ARG A 79 19.23 15.28 -16.81
CA ARG A 79 20.36 16.15 -16.43
C ARG A 79 21.60 15.62 -17.15
N PRO A 80 22.47 16.49 -17.68
CA PRO A 80 23.73 16.03 -18.26
C PRO A 80 24.44 15.17 -17.22
N ALA A 81 24.73 13.92 -17.59
CA ALA A 81 25.41 12.97 -16.73
C ALA A 81 26.62 13.67 -16.11
N ALA A 82 26.67 13.72 -14.77
CA ALA A 82 27.80 14.29 -14.06
C ALA A 82 29.07 13.66 -14.64
N ARG A 83 29.92 14.52 -15.24
CA ARG A 83 31.15 14.16 -15.96
C ARG A 83 31.80 12.96 -15.30
N THR A 84 31.96 11.87 -16.06
CA THR A 84 32.90 10.80 -15.74
C THR A 84 34.21 11.46 -15.32
N ARG A 85 34.61 11.27 -14.05
CA ARG A 85 35.92 11.69 -13.58
C ARG A 85 36.94 10.97 -14.46
N GLY A 86 37.60 11.73 -15.32
CA GLY A 86 38.71 11.26 -16.13
C GLY A 86 39.77 10.66 -15.21
N ARG A 87 40.28 9.52 -15.64
CA ARG A 87 41.45 8.86 -15.07
C ARG A 87 42.64 9.17 -15.96
#